data_AF-A0A3A9GHQ9-F1
#
_entry.id   AF-A0A3A9GHQ9-F1
#
_cell.length_a   1.000
_cell.length_b   1.000
_cell.length_c   1.000
_cell.angle_alpha   90.00
_cell.angle_beta   90.00
_cell.angle_gamma   90.00
#
_symmetry.space_group_name_H-M   'P 1'
#
loop_
_entity.id
_entity.type
_entity.pdbx_description
1 polymer ?
#
loop_
_entity_poly.entity_id
_entity_poly.type
_entity_poly.pdbx_seq_one_letter_code
_entity_poly.pdbx_strand_id
1 'polypeptide(L)'
;MAKRYYWLKLKADWFSDKRIKKLRSIAGGDTHTIIYLKMMLLSLKDEGKLYFEGVEDNFASEIALALDEDAENVKLTLVFLQRHGLIEIGDDDEYQLTEVPTIIGSETASAMRVREHRERKKQSDTEGRLLQCNTNETGCNNLKQICSVEREKEIERDKELEKEGEGENGTPAPAAYGKFNNVFLSDAEINGLKSELPDKWEYYIDRLSLHIASSGKQYNNHAATIYKWAQEDADKTAPKKGIPDYSYSEEDSL
;
A
#
# COMPACT_ATOMS: atom_id res chain seq x y z
N MET A 1 -15.33 -1.75 -5.91
CA MET A 1 -15.25 -2.38 -4.56
C MET A 1 -13.80 -2.68 -4.23
N ALA A 2 -13.34 -2.34 -3.03
CA ALA A 2 -11.97 -2.65 -2.59
C ALA A 2 -11.76 -4.16 -2.47
N LYS A 3 -10.61 -4.67 -2.96
CA LYS A 3 -10.26 -6.09 -2.85
C LYS A 3 -10.05 -6.47 -1.38
N ARG A 4 -10.79 -7.48 -0.90
CA ARG A 4 -10.64 -8.08 0.43
C ARG A 4 -10.03 -9.47 0.27
N TYR A 5 -9.11 -9.80 1.17
CA TYR A 5 -8.48 -11.11 1.24
C TYR A 5 -8.92 -11.81 2.52
N TYR A 6 -9.14 -13.12 2.41
CA TYR A 6 -9.56 -13.98 3.52
C TYR A 6 -8.54 -15.09 3.69
N TRP A 7 -8.32 -15.50 4.94
CA TRP A 7 -7.49 -16.67 5.25
C TRP A 7 -8.06 -17.43 6.44
N LEU A 8 -7.69 -18.71 6.50
CA LEU A 8 -8.00 -19.62 7.57
C LEU A 8 -6.75 -19.81 8.45
N LYS A 9 -6.82 -19.50 9.74
CA LYS A 9 -5.72 -19.72 10.68
C LYS A 9 -5.93 -21.02 11.46
N LEU A 10 -5.48 -22.13 10.90
CA LEU A 10 -5.54 -23.44 11.56
C LEU A 10 -4.55 -23.54 12.71
N LYS A 11 -4.97 -24.21 13.80
CA LYS A 11 -4.07 -24.56 14.91
C LYS A 11 -3.11 -25.67 14.46
N ALA A 12 -1.91 -25.70 15.04
CA ALA A 12 -0.89 -26.71 14.71
C ALA A 12 -1.38 -28.15 15.00
N ASP A 13 -2.27 -28.31 15.96
CA ASP A 13 -2.88 -29.56 16.40
C ASP A 13 -4.23 -29.85 15.74
N TRP A 14 -4.64 -29.12 14.70
CA TRP A 14 -5.95 -29.30 14.05
C TRP A 14 -6.16 -30.74 13.53
N PHE A 15 -5.17 -31.30 12.82
CA PHE A 15 -5.21 -32.70 12.38
C PHE A 15 -5.04 -33.70 13.54
N SER A 16 -4.59 -33.23 14.71
CA SER A 16 -4.45 -34.05 15.90
C SER A 16 -5.77 -34.20 16.69
N ASP A 17 -6.74 -33.33 16.44
CA ASP A 17 -8.07 -33.38 17.04
C ASP A 17 -8.75 -34.74 16.77
N LYS A 18 -9.34 -35.31 17.81
CA LYS A 18 -10.07 -36.58 17.77
C LYS A 18 -11.22 -36.53 16.77
N ARG A 19 -11.88 -35.38 16.60
CA ARG A 19 -12.97 -35.19 15.62
C ARG A 19 -12.45 -35.36 14.19
N ILE A 20 -11.37 -34.67 13.85
CA ILE A 20 -10.73 -34.71 12.52
C ILE A 20 -10.08 -36.07 12.26
N LYS A 21 -9.41 -36.67 13.26
CA LYS A 21 -8.88 -38.04 13.15
C LYS A 21 -9.97 -39.05 12.85
N LYS A 22 -11.15 -38.90 13.47
CA LYS A 22 -12.28 -39.79 13.24
C LYS A 22 -12.87 -39.61 11.84
N LEU A 23 -12.97 -38.37 11.34
CA LEU A 23 -13.38 -38.08 9.97
C LEU A 23 -12.43 -38.76 8.96
N ARG A 24 -11.11 -38.65 9.19
CA ARG A 24 -10.08 -39.26 8.35
C ARG A 24 -10.02 -40.78 8.40
N SER A 25 -10.54 -41.39 9.47
CA SER A 25 -10.58 -42.85 9.64
C SER A 25 -11.68 -43.53 8.81
N ILE A 26 -12.61 -42.78 8.24
CA ILE A 26 -13.68 -43.30 7.37
C ILE A 26 -13.09 -43.59 5.98
N ALA A 27 -13.70 -44.49 5.22
CA ALA A 27 -13.35 -44.70 3.81
C ALA A 27 -13.52 -43.38 3.04
N GLY A 28 -12.47 -42.92 2.35
CA GLY A 28 -12.49 -41.60 1.72
C GLY A 28 -12.33 -40.43 2.70
N GLY A 29 -11.84 -40.68 3.92
CA GLY A 29 -11.71 -39.66 4.97
C GLY A 29 -10.84 -38.46 4.60
N ASP A 30 -9.83 -38.63 3.72
CA ASP A 30 -9.06 -37.51 3.20
C ASP A 30 -9.92 -36.61 2.29
N THR A 31 -10.77 -37.18 1.43
CA THR A 31 -11.74 -36.44 0.61
C THR A 31 -12.72 -35.66 1.49
N HIS A 32 -13.28 -36.28 2.53
CA HIS A 32 -14.20 -35.60 3.44
C HIS A 32 -13.52 -34.48 4.23
N THR A 33 -12.24 -34.66 4.58
CA THR A 33 -11.45 -33.61 5.23
C THR A 33 -11.21 -32.43 4.29
N ILE A 34 -10.93 -32.69 3.02
CA ILE A 34 -10.79 -31.65 1.98
C ILE A 34 -12.12 -30.92 1.77
N ILE A 35 -13.24 -31.65 1.66
CA ILE A 35 -14.59 -31.07 1.56
C ILE A 35 -14.85 -30.13 2.74
N TYR A 36 -14.55 -30.57 3.97
CA TYR A 36 -14.75 -29.72 5.14
C TYR A 36 -13.92 -28.43 5.09
N LEU A 37 -12.64 -28.51 4.72
CA LEU A 37 -11.79 -27.32 4.55
C LEU A 37 -12.31 -26.40 3.43
N LYS A 38 -12.75 -26.97 2.31
CA LYS A 38 -13.36 -26.22 1.20
C LYS A 38 -14.65 -25.49 1.64
N MET A 39 -15.52 -26.15 2.41
CA MET A 39 -16.71 -25.54 2.99
C MET A 39 -16.37 -24.37 3.92
N MET A 40 -15.33 -24.51 4.76
CA MET A 40 -14.86 -23.39 5.58
C MET A 40 -14.40 -22.21 4.73
N LEU A 41 -13.73 -22.45 3.60
CA LEU A 41 -13.27 -21.40 2.70
C LEU A 41 -14.44 -20.69 2.01
N LEU A 42 -15.48 -21.43 1.63
CA LEU A 42 -16.67 -20.88 1.00
C LEU A 42 -17.41 -19.93 1.95
N SER A 43 -17.54 -20.32 3.22
CA SER A 43 -18.24 -19.53 4.24
C SER A 43 -17.45 -18.33 4.76
N LEU A 44 -16.20 -18.11 4.32
CA LEU A 44 -15.39 -16.99 4.83
C LEU A 44 -15.97 -15.61 4.48
N LYS A 45 -16.75 -15.52 3.40
CA LYS A 45 -17.40 -14.26 3.00
C LYS A 45 -18.47 -13.85 4.01
N ASP A 46 -19.15 -14.83 4.59
CA ASP A 46 -20.31 -14.67 5.46
C ASP A 46 -20.01 -15.10 6.90
N GLU A 47 -18.75 -14.95 7.34
CA GLU A 47 -18.31 -15.20 8.73
C GLU A 47 -18.63 -16.61 9.25
N GLY A 48 -18.57 -17.62 8.38
CA GLY A 48 -18.84 -19.01 8.75
C GLY A 48 -20.27 -19.47 8.49
N LYS A 49 -21.11 -18.61 7.92
CA LYS A 49 -22.47 -18.94 7.48
C LYS A 49 -22.46 -19.49 6.06
N LEU A 50 -23.35 -20.44 5.82
CA LEU A 50 -23.67 -20.97 4.49
C LEU A 50 -25.19 -20.90 4.35
N TYR A 51 -25.63 -20.39 3.21
CA TYR A 51 -27.03 -20.26 2.87
C TYR A 51 -27.36 -21.25 1.76
N PHE A 52 -28.56 -21.83 1.83
CA PHE A 52 -29.11 -22.59 0.72
C PHE A 52 -29.87 -21.63 -0.20
N GLU A 53 -29.43 -21.49 -1.44
CA GLU A 53 -30.08 -20.60 -2.42
C GLU A 53 -31.23 -21.31 -3.17
N GLY A 54 -31.37 -22.63 -3.00
CA GLY A 54 -32.45 -23.42 -3.61
C GLY A 54 -32.22 -23.68 -5.11
N VAL A 55 -30.95 -23.63 -5.54
CA VAL A 55 -30.57 -23.91 -6.94
C VAL A 55 -30.70 -25.40 -7.25
N GLU A 56 -30.45 -26.24 -6.25
CA GLU A 56 -30.52 -27.69 -6.32
C GLU A 56 -31.59 -28.25 -5.36
N ASP A 57 -31.92 -29.53 -5.48
CA ASP A 57 -32.96 -30.18 -4.66
C ASP A 57 -32.64 -30.23 -3.16
N ASN A 58 -31.36 -30.11 -2.79
CA ASN A 58 -30.91 -30.16 -1.40
C ASN A 58 -29.58 -29.40 -1.19
N PHE A 59 -29.34 -28.96 0.05
CA PHE A 59 -28.14 -28.23 0.43
C PHE A 59 -26.83 -29.00 0.12
N ALA A 60 -26.82 -30.33 0.26
CA ALA A 60 -25.62 -31.12 -0.03
C ALA A 60 -25.27 -31.10 -1.53
N SER A 61 -26.28 -31.13 -2.41
CA SER A 61 -26.12 -31.03 -3.86
C SER A 61 -25.62 -29.64 -4.28
N GLU A 62 -26.15 -28.58 -3.66
CA GLU A 62 -25.71 -27.20 -3.96
C GLU A 62 -24.25 -26.98 -3.55
N ILE A 63 -23.86 -27.45 -2.36
CA ILE A 63 -22.46 -27.39 -1.91
C ILE A 63 -21.57 -28.28 -2.77
N ALA A 64 -22.05 -29.46 -3.20
CA ALA A 64 -21.31 -30.33 -4.11
C ALA A 64 -21.02 -29.65 -5.45
N LEU A 65 -22.01 -28.95 -6.01
CA LEU A 65 -21.86 -28.15 -7.22
C LEU A 65 -20.87 -26.99 -7.01
N ALA A 66 -20.93 -26.31 -5.86
CA ALA A 66 -20.03 -25.20 -5.55
C ALA A 66 -18.57 -25.63 -5.32
N LEU A 67 -18.35 -26.87 -4.85
CA LEU A 67 -17.03 -27.39 -4.50
C LEU A 67 -16.39 -28.28 -5.59
N ASP A 68 -17.14 -28.58 -6.66
CA ASP A 68 -16.82 -29.58 -7.69
C ASP A 68 -16.52 -30.96 -7.08
N GLU A 69 -17.33 -31.39 -6.12
CA GLU A 69 -17.18 -32.66 -5.41
C GLU A 69 -18.43 -33.53 -5.55
N ASP A 70 -18.29 -34.82 -5.26
CA ASP A 70 -19.41 -35.74 -5.33
C ASP A 70 -20.46 -35.48 -4.22
N ALA A 71 -21.74 -35.47 -4.59
CA ALA A 71 -22.84 -35.17 -3.69
C ALA A 71 -22.99 -36.18 -2.53
N GLU A 72 -22.67 -37.46 -2.75
CA GLU A 72 -22.71 -38.46 -1.68
C GLU A 72 -21.60 -38.21 -0.64
N ASN A 73 -20.41 -37.84 -1.11
CA ASN A 73 -19.29 -37.47 -0.23
C ASN A 73 -19.59 -36.23 0.60
N VAL A 74 -20.20 -35.21 0.00
CA VAL A 74 -20.62 -33.99 0.72
C VAL A 74 -21.70 -34.31 1.75
N LYS A 75 -22.71 -35.10 1.38
CA LYS A 75 -23.78 -35.54 2.29
C LYS A 75 -23.24 -36.31 3.48
N LEU A 76 -22.32 -37.26 3.27
CA LEU A 76 -21.71 -38.02 4.34
C LEU A 76 -20.86 -37.13 5.27
N THR A 77 -20.16 -36.14 4.69
CA THR A 77 -19.39 -35.15 5.45
C THR A 77 -20.32 -34.30 6.32
N LEU A 78 -21.41 -33.76 5.76
CA LEU A 78 -22.40 -32.95 6.49
C LEU A 78 -22.99 -33.70 7.70
N VAL A 79 -23.42 -34.95 7.51
CA VAL A 79 -23.95 -35.78 8.60
C VAL A 79 -22.91 -35.98 9.70
N PHE A 80 -21.65 -36.19 9.34
CA PHE A 80 -20.56 -36.31 10.32
C PHE A 80 -20.35 -35.00 11.09
N LEU A 81 -20.28 -33.88 10.38
CA LEU A 81 -20.08 -32.55 10.98
C LEU A 81 -21.22 -32.22 11.95
N GLN A 82 -22.46 -32.50 11.58
CA GLN A 82 -23.65 -32.24 12.41
C GLN A 82 -23.60 -33.09 13.69
N ARG A 83 -23.29 -34.38 13.56
CA ARG A 83 -23.18 -35.29 14.71
C ARG A 83 -22.09 -34.87 15.71
N HIS A 84 -21.03 -34.24 15.21
CA HIS A 84 -19.89 -33.81 16.02
C HIS A 84 -19.95 -32.34 16.47
N GLY A 85 -21.03 -31.62 16.13
CA GLY A 85 -21.23 -30.21 16.49
C GLY A 85 -20.29 -29.24 15.76
N LEU A 86 -19.79 -29.64 14.59
CA LEU A 86 -18.94 -28.80 13.74
C LEU A 86 -19.77 -27.91 12.78
N ILE A 87 -21.02 -28.29 12.57
CA ILE A 87 -22.03 -27.50 11.84
C ILE A 87 -23.33 -27.51 12.64
N GLU A 88 -23.95 -26.35 12.76
CA GLU A 88 -25.27 -26.16 13.36
C GLU A 88 -26.25 -25.78 12.24
N ILE A 89 -27.37 -26.50 12.17
CA ILE A 89 -28.46 -26.22 11.23
C ILE A 89 -29.45 -25.34 11.97
N GLY A 90 -29.67 -24.11 11.48
CA GLY A 90 -30.69 -23.19 11.98
C GLY A 90 -32.08 -23.49 11.42
N ASP A 91 -33.02 -22.59 11.68
CA ASP A 91 -34.44 -22.76 11.30
C ASP A 91 -34.77 -22.25 9.87
N ASP A 92 -33.91 -21.41 9.27
CA ASP A 92 -34.15 -20.70 8.00
C ASP A 92 -33.16 -21.09 6.89
N ASP A 93 -32.87 -22.39 6.72
CA ASP A 93 -31.87 -22.89 5.75
C ASP A 93 -30.46 -22.29 5.90
N GLU A 94 -30.17 -21.81 7.11
CA GLU A 94 -28.88 -21.24 7.50
C GLU A 94 -28.03 -22.33 8.18
N TYR A 95 -26.84 -22.58 7.63
CA TYR A 95 -25.89 -23.54 8.15
C TYR A 95 -24.67 -22.81 8.69
N GLN A 96 -24.45 -22.87 10.01
CA GLN A 96 -23.32 -22.21 10.66
C GLN A 96 -22.21 -23.22 10.95
N LEU A 97 -21.00 -22.92 10.46
CA LEU A 97 -19.79 -23.62 10.89
C LEU A 97 -19.29 -22.99 12.20
N THR A 98 -19.29 -23.77 13.27
CA THR A 98 -19.01 -23.29 14.64
C THR A 98 -17.54 -22.90 14.86
N GLU A 99 -16.62 -23.60 14.21
CA GLU A 99 -15.17 -23.37 14.36
C GLU A 99 -14.68 -22.18 13.50
N VAL A 100 -15.37 -21.86 12.40
CA VAL A 100 -14.91 -20.86 11.41
C VAL A 100 -14.80 -19.44 11.98
N PRO A 101 -15.79 -18.90 12.73
CA PRO A 101 -15.69 -17.58 13.34
C PRO A 101 -14.45 -17.38 14.22
N THR A 102 -13.93 -18.46 14.81
CA THR A 102 -12.77 -18.39 15.71
C THR A 102 -11.44 -18.37 14.95
N ILE A 103 -11.40 -18.95 13.75
CA ILE A 103 -10.17 -19.14 12.95
C ILE A 103 -10.11 -18.23 11.72
N ILE A 104 -11.17 -17.48 11.42
CA ILE A 104 -11.25 -16.57 10.30
C ILE A 104 -10.47 -15.28 10.54
N GLY A 105 -9.77 -14.82 9.51
CA GLY A 105 -9.20 -13.47 9.44
C GLY A 105 -9.49 -12.82 8.10
N SER A 106 -9.62 -11.50 8.09
CA SER A 106 -9.73 -10.70 6.86
C SER A 106 -8.79 -9.50 6.89
N GLU A 107 -8.24 -9.15 5.73
CA GLU A 107 -7.30 -8.03 5.54
C GLU A 107 -7.64 -7.30 4.24
N THR A 108 -7.43 -5.98 4.24
CA THR A 108 -7.57 -5.15 3.04
C THR A 108 -6.30 -5.21 2.19
N ALA A 109 -6.43 -4.97 0.88
CA ALA A 109 -5.27 -4.96 -0.02
C ALA A 109 -4.15 -4.00 0.42
N SER A 110 -4.49 -2.85 1.03
CA SER A 110 -3.51 -1.90 1.56
C SER A 110 -2.79 -2.44 2.79
N ALA A 111 -3.50 -3.12 3.69
CA ALA A 111 -2.92 -3.72 4.89
C ALA A 111 -1.97 -4.88 4.53
N MET A 112 -2.35 -5.72 3.55
CA MET A 112 -1.49 -6.77 3.00
C MET A 112 -0.19 -6.19 2.41
N ARG A 113 -0.27 -5.14 1.59
CA ARG A 113 0.91 -4.45 1.03
C ARG A 113 1.83 -3.89 2.12
N VAL A 114 1.26 -3.29 3.16
CA VAL A 114 2.03 -2.75 4.30
C VAL A 114 2.72 -3.89 5.07
N ARG A 115 2.04 -5.02 5.28
CA ARG A 115 2.62 -6.19 5.92
C ARG A 115 3.76 -6.78 5.08
N GLU A 116 3.55 -6.96 3.78
CA GLU A 116 4.57 -7.45 2.86
C GLU A 116 5.80 -6.52 2.82
N HIS A 117 5.59 -5.20 2.81
CA HIS A 117 6.67 -4.24 2.93
C HIS A 117 7.46 -4.40 4.24
N ARG A 118 6.77 -4.56 5.38
CA ARG A 118 7.43 -4.78 6.68
C ARG A 118 8.22 -6.09 6.71
N GLU A 119 7.68 -7.17 6.15
CA GLU A 119 8.36 -8.47 6.09
C GLU A 119 9.56 -8.44 5.15
N ARG A 120 9.44 -7.81 3.97
CA ARG A 120 10.59 -7.57 3.07
C ARG A 120 11.68 -6.74 3.74
N LYS A 121 11.31 -5.70 4.51
CA LYS A 121 12.27 -4.90 5.28
C LYS A 121 12.97 -5.72 6.36
N LYS A 122 12.25 -6.57 7.09
CA LYS A 122 12.85 -7.50 8.07
C LYS A 122 13.79 -8.52 7.41
N GLN A 123 13.41 -9.06 6.25
CA GLN A 123 14.24 -10.01 5.50
C GLN A 123 15.51 -9.31 4.99
N SER A 124 15.40 -8.10 4.41
CA SER A 124 16.58 -7.33 3.99
C SER A 124 17.46 -6.89 5.15
N ASP A 125 16.88 -6.58 6.31
CA ASP A 125 17.64 -6.24 7.52
C ASP A 125 18.34 -7.48 8.08
N THR A 126 17.75 -8.68 7.94
CA THR A 126 18.35 -9.95 8.36
C THR A 126 19.48 -10.36 7.42
N GLU A 127 19.29 -10.26 6.10
CA GLU A 127 20.34 -10.52 5.09
C GLU A 127 21.46 -9.48 5.14
N GLY A 128 21.13 -8.20 5.32
CA GLY A 128 22.10 -7.13 5.52
C GLY A 128 22.89 -7.25 6.83
N ARG A 129 22.32 -7.87 7.86
CA ARG A 129 23.01 -8.17 9.12
C ARG A 129 23.88 -9.43 9.03
N LEU A 130 23.53 -10.39 8.18
CA LEU A 130 24.37 -11.57 7.87
C LEU A 130 25.59 -11.21 7.01
N LEU A 131 25.51 -10.16 6.20
CA LEU A 131 26.62 -9.67 5.36
C LEU A 131 27.54 -8.65 6.07
N GLN A 132 27.29 -8.36 7.35
CA GLN A 132 28.14 -7.48 8.15
C GLN A 132 28.81 -8.23 9.31
N CYS A 133 29.65 -9.21 8.97
CA CYS A 133 30.72 -9.62 9.85
C CYS A 133 31.99 -9.80 9.02
N ASN A 134 33.04 -9.10 9.45
CA ASN A 134 34.44 -9.17 9.02
C ASN A 134 34.82 -8.32 7.81
N THR A 135 35.26 -7.09 8.07
CA THR A 135 36.65 -6.65 7.78
C THR A 135 36.82 -5.22 8.31
N ASN A 136 37.78 -5.03 9.22
CA ASN A 136 38.34 -3.72 9.51
C ASN A 136 39.00 -3.21 8.23
N GLU A 137 38.56 -2.06 7.69
CA GLU A 137 39.41 -0.92 7.33
C GLU A 137 38.70 0.11 6.42
N THR A 138 38.85 1.37 6.82
CA THR A 138 39.01 2.59 6.00
C THR A 138 37.88 3.04 5.05
N GLY A 139 37.20 4.11 5.50
CA GLY A 139 36.93 5.32 4.70
C GLY A 139 35.96 5.27 3.51
N CYS A 140 34.65 5.46 3.78
CA CYS A 140 33.75 6.42 3.10
C CYS A 140 32.29 6.07 3.40
N ASN A 141 31.64 6.90 4.21
CA ASN A 141 30.19 6.89 4.40
C ASN A 141 29.51 7.50 3.15
N ASN A 142 28.98 6.70 2.23
CA ASN A 142 27.91 7.19 1.34
C ASN A 142 27.08 6.13 0.58
N LEU A 143 27.38 4.83 0.65
CA LEU A 143 26.67 3.85 -0.19
C LEU A 143 25.41 3.23 0.46
N LYS A 144 25.35 3.17 1.80
CA LYS A 144 24.22 2.53 2.50
C LYS A 144 22.92 3.33 2.49
N GLN A 145 22.99 4.64 2.25
CA GLN A 145 21.81 5.51 2.26
C GLN A 145 21.08 5.54 0.90
N ILE A 146 21.73 5.08 -0.17
CA ILE A 146 21.18 5.12 -1.53
C ILE A 146 20.14 4.01 -1.74
N CYS A 147 20.40 2.78 -1.28
CA CYS A 147 19.47 1.65 -1.47
C CYS A 147 18.19 1.70 -0.60
N SER A 148 18.17 2.51 0.46
CA SER A 148 16.97 2.72 1.28
C SER A 148 16.00 3.73 0.66
N VAL A 149 16.53 4.72 -0.07
CA VAL A 149 15.74 5.83 -0.63
C VAL A 149 15.11 5.47 -1.97
N GLU A 150 15.79 4.66 -2.79
CA GLU A 150 15.23 4.19 -4.07
C GLU A 150 13.96 3.33 -3.89
N ARG A 151 13.93 2.51 -2.83
CA ARG A 151 12.80 1.61 -2.54
C ARG A 151 11.60 2.30 -1.91
N GLU A 152 11.83 3.39 -1.17
CA GLU A 152 10.76 4.24 -0.63
C GLU A 152 10.07 5.08 -1.73
N LYS A 153 10.83 5.50 -2.76
CA LYS A 153 10.30 6.25 -3.92
C LYS A 153 9.44 5.43 -4.90
N GLU A 154 9.55 4.10 -4.92
CA GLU A 154 8.60 3.25 -5.68
C GLU A 154 7.23 3.15 -4.98
N ILE A 155 7.20 3.16 -3.66
CA ILE A 155 5.96 3.02 -2.87
C ILE A 155 5.09 4.29 -2.91
N GLU A 156 5.71 5.46 -3.06
CA GLU A 156 4.98 6.73 -3.18
C GLU A 156 4.29 6.87 -4.55
N ARG A 157 4.94 6.44 -5.64
CA ARG A 157 4.35 6.39 -6.99
C ARG A 157 3.13 5.47 -7.08
N ASP A 158 3.13 4.32 -6.41
CA ASP A 158 2.00 3.38 -6.44
C ASP A 158 0.78 3.84 -5.61
N LYS A 159 0.98 4.76 -4.64
CA LYS A 159 -0.13 5.36 -3.89
C LYS A 159 -0.82 6.50 -4.62
N GLU A 160 -0.11 7.20 -5.49
CA GLU A 160 -0.69 8.26 -6.33
C GLU A 160 -1.50 7.68 -7.50
N LEU A 161 -1.05 6.56 -8.09
CA LEU A 161 -1.76 5.86 -9.19
C LEU A 161 -3.15 5.31 -8.80
N GLU A 162 -3.40 4.96 -7.53
CA GLU A 162 -4.74 4.51 -7.09
C GLU A 162 -5.69 5.67 -6.75
N LYS A 163 -5.20 6.91 -6.60
CA LYS A 163 -6.05 8.10 -6.35
C LYS A 163 -6.53 8.78 -7.63
N GLU A 164 -5.90 8.50 -8.77
CA GLU A 164 -6.23 9.11 -10.07
C GLU A 164 -7.12 8.23 -10.96
N GLY A 165 -7.59 7.08 -10.47
CA GLY A 165 -8.40 6.12 -11.22
C GLY A 165 -9.87 6.51 -11.49
N GLU A 166 -10.30 7.71 -11.10
CA GLU A 166 -11.65 8.23 -11.39
C GLU A 166 -11.54 9.63 -12.01
N GLY A 167 -11.16 9.67 -13.30
CA GLY A 167 -11.10 10.92 -14.05
C GLY A 167 -10.57 10.71 -15.46
N GLU A 168 -11.45 10.38 -16.39
CA GLU A 168 -11.18 10.56 -17.82
C GLU A 168 -10.81 12.03 -18.09
N ASN A 169 -9.59 12.29 -18.56
CA ASN A 169 -9.27 13.24 -19.63
C ASN A 169 -7.76 13.22 -19.91
N GLY A 170 -7.39 12.91 -21.15
CA GLY A 170 -6.00 12.90 -21.60
C GLY A 170 -5.33 14.27 -21.45
N THR A 171 -4.32 14.34 -20.60
CA THR A 171 -3.29 15.40 -20.61
C THR A 171 -1.92 14.72 -20.52
N PRO A 172 -0.88 15.28 -21.17
CA PRO A 172 0.41 14.63 -21.30
C PRO A 172 1.10 14.52 -19.93
N ALA A 173 1.92 13.47 -19.76
CA ALA A 173 2.67 13.21 -18.55
C ALA A 173 3.32 14.50 -18.00
N PRO A 174 3.19 14.79 -16.68
CA PRO A 174 3.73 16.00 -16.09
C PRO A 174 5.24 16.01 -16.32
N ALA A 175 5.70 16.93 -17.17
CA ALA A 175 7.10 17.08 -17.45
C ALA A 175 7.80 17.49 -16.14
N ALA A 176 8.74 16.65 -15.69
CA ALA A 176 9.60 16.99 -14.56
C ALA A 176 10.67 17.96 -15.06
N TYR A 177 10.79 19.12 -14.40
CA TYR A 177 11.73 20.17 -14.77
C TYR A 177 12.90 20.28 -13.77
N GLY A 178 13.99 20.88 -14.25
CA GLY A 178 15.19 21.18 -13.47
C GLY A 178 16.28 20.10 -13.54
N LYS A 179 17.52 20.50 -13.20
CA LYS A 179 18.73 19.67 -13.27
C LYS A 179 18.64 18.28 -12.62
N PHE A 180 17.79 18.10 -11.61
CA PHE A 180 17.57 16.84 -10.89
C PHE A 180 16.18 16.21 -11.11
N ASN A 181 15.39 16.70 -12.08
CA ASN A 181 14.05 16.19 -12.41
C ASN A 181 13.12 16.05 -11.19
N ASN A 182 13.11 17.06 -10.34
CA ASN A 182 12.43 17.05 -9.04
C ASN A 182 11.50 18.26 -8.83
N VAL A 183 11.25 19.04 -9.90
CA VAL A 183 10.32 20.16 -9.90
C VAL A 183 9.16 19.81 -10.82
N PHE A 184 7.99 19.55 -10.24
CA PHE A 184 6.78 19.24 -10.98
C PHE A 184 5.97 20.52 -11.19
N LEU A 185 5.87 20.95 -12.44
CA LEU A 185 5.11 22.13 -12.85
C LEU A 185 4.19 21.75 -14.01
N SER A 186 2.96 22.26 -13.97
CA SER A 186 2.04 22.15 -15.10
C SER A 186 2.42 23.09 -16.24
N ASP A 187 1.98 22.78 -17.46
CA ASP A 187 2.21 23.63 -18.63
C ASP A 187 1.67 25.06 -18.44
N ALA A 188 0.56 25.20 -17.70
CA ALA A 188 -0.02 26.50 -17.35
C ALA A 188 0.89 27.32 -16.42
N GLU A 189 1.49 26.70 -15.41
CA GLU A 189 2.42 27.35 -14.47
C GLU A 189 3.72 27.76 -15.17
N ILE A 190 4.20 26.96 -16.13
CA ILE A 190 5.40 27.29 -16.91
C ILE A 190 5.13 28.46 -17.85
N ASN A 191 3.96 28.49 -18.48
CA ASN A 191 3.56 29.62 -19.32
C ASN A 191 3.41 30.90 -18.47
N GLY A 192 2.88 30.79 -17.24
CA GLY A 192 2.87 31.89 -16.28
C GLY A 192 4.27 32.38 -15.92
N LEU A 193 5.19 31.46 -15.63
CA LEU A 193 6.59 31.80 -15.32
C LEU A 193 7.31 32.45 -16.50
N LYS A 194 7.08 31.96 -17.72
CA LYS A 194 7.63 32.56 -18.96
C LYS A 194 7.07 33.96 -19.23
N SER A 195 5.80 34.20 -18.89
CA SER A 195 5.16 35.50 -19.07
C SER A 195 5.66 36.54 -18.06
N GLU A 196 5.87 36.15 -16.81
CA GLU A 196 6.30 37.08 -15.74
C GLU A 196 7.83 37.25 -15.69
N LEU A 197 8.58 36.22 -16.06
CA LEU A 197 10.05 36.18 -15.96
C LEU A 197 10.68 35.55 -17.21
N PRO A 198 10.53 36.17 -18.40
CA PRO A 198 10.94 35.59 -19.68
C PRO A 198 12.42 35.16 -19.74
N ASP A 199 13.31 35.82 -18.99
CA ASP A 199 14.76 35.53 -19.00
C ASP A 199 15.28 34.80 -17.75
N LYS A 200 14.44 34.56 -16.73
CA LYS A 200 14.90 34.02 -15.42
C LYS A 200 14.16 32.77 -14.96
N TRP A 201 13.13 32.34 -15.66
CA TRP A 201 12.32 31.19 -15.27
C TRP A 201 13.15 29.89 -15.15
N GLU A 202 14.10 29.63 -16.07
CA GLU A 202 15.00 28.46 -16.01
C GLU A 202 15.90 28.50 -14.76
N TYR A 203 16.44 29.67 -14.42
CA TYR A 203 17.29 29.85 -13.25
C TYR A 203 16.56 29.49 -11.94
N TYR A 204 15.31 29.92 -11.79
CA TYR A 204 14.55 29.62 -10.57
C TYR A 204 14.12 28.16 -10.49
N ILE A 205 13.80 27.52 -11.62
CA ILE A 205 13.53 26.08 -11.69
C ILE A 205 14.77 25.29 -11.23
N ASP A 206 15.95 25.62 -11.75
CA ASP A 206 17.19 24.94 -11.36
C ASP A 206 17.61 25.24 -9.92
N ARG A 207 17.39 26.46 -9.44
CA ARG A 207 17.62 26.83 -8.05
C ARG A 207 16.72 26.04 -7.10
N LEU A 208 15.46 25.86 -7.46
CA LEU A 208 14.52 25.05 -6.67
C LEU A 208 14.89 23.57 -6.73
N SER A 209 15.29 23.09 -7.92
CA SER A 209 15.78 21.72 -8.11
C SER A 209 16.97 21.40 -7.22
N LEU A 210 17.98 22.28 -7.17
CA LEU A 210 19.14 22.14 -6.29
C LEU A 210 18.76 22.25 -4.80
N HIS A 211 17.83 23.15 -4.46
CA HIS A 211 17.41 23.35 -3.08
C HIS A 211 16.65 22.14 -2.53
N ILE A 212 15.76 21.52 -3.31
CA ILE A 212 15.06 20.29 -2.93
C ILE A 212 16.05 19.14 -2.76
N ALA A 213 17.01 19.01 -3.69
CA ALA A 213 18.03 17.96 -3.63
C ALA A 213 18.98 18.10 -2.43
N SER A 214 19.32 19.33 -2.04
CA SER A 214 20.26 19.59 -0.92
C SER A 214 19.60 19.68 0.45
N SER A 215 18.38 20.24 0.53
CA SER A 215 17.69 20.46 1.81
C SER A 215 16.72 19.35 2.19
N GLY A 216 16.31 18.50 1.23
CA GLY A 216 15.30 17.45 1.44
C GLY A 216 13.89 17.98 1.71
N LYS A 217 13.64 19.29 1.54
CA LYS A 217 12.32 19.89 1.74
C LYS A 217 11.40 19.59 0.57
N GLN A 218 10.19 19.15 0.89
CA GLN A 218 9.09 18.96 -0.05
C GLN A 218 8.22 20.23 -0.06
N TYR A 219 7.87 20.72 -1.24
CA TYR A 219 7.02 21.91 -1.41
C TYR A 219 5.68 21.51 -2.02
N ASN A 220 4.57 21.90 -1.38
CA ASN A 220 3.23 21.57 -1.85
C ASN A 220 2.89 22.21 -3.21
N ASN A 221 3.51 23.36 -3.54
CA ASN A 221 3.41 23.98 -4.85
C ASN A 221 4.78 24.57 -5.24
N HIS A 222 5.38 24.01 -6.30
CA HIS A 222 6.68 24.42 -6.81
C HIS A 222 6.64 25.80 -7.47
N ALA A 223 5.57 26.10 -8.21
CA ALA A 223 5.39 27.38 -8.90
C ALA A 223 5.30 28.55 -7.89
N ALA A 224 4.49 28.40 -6.85
CA ALA A 224 4.32 29.41 -5.80
C ALA A 224 5.64 29.73 -5.08
N THR A 225 6.50 28.73 -4.89
CA THR A 225 7.83 28.90 -4.28
C THR A 225 8.76 29.70 -5.21
N ILE A 226 8.72 29.40 -6.51
CA ILE A 226 9.46 30.17 -7.53
C ILE A 226 8.97 31.62 -7.57
N TYR A 227 7.65 31.85 -7.58
CA TYR A 227 7.08 33.20 -7.55
C TYR A 227 7.48 33.97 -6.31
N LYS A 228 7.47 33.34 -5.14
CA LYS A 228 7.92 33.95 -3.89
C LYS A 228 9.40 34.36 -3.96
N TRP A 229 10.28 33.49 -4.45
CA TRP A 229 11.69 33.83 -4.60
C TRP A 229 11.92 34.91 -5.66
N ALA A 230 11.15 34.92 -6.74
CA ALA A 230 11.22 35.95 -7.75
C ALA A 230 10.79 37.32 -7.21
N GLN A 231 9.74 37.38 -6.40
CA GLN A 231 9.32 38.60 -5.71
C GLN A 231 10.36 39.07 -4.69
N GLU A 232 10.89 38.16 -3.86
CA GLU A 232 11.95 38.49 -2.89
C GLU A 232 13.24 38.99 -3.55
N ASP A 233 13.62 38.42 -4.70
CA ASP A 233 14.80 38.86 -5.44
C ASP A 233 14.53 40.16 -6.22
N ALA A 234 13.30 40.38 -6.71
CA ALA A 234 12.88 41.67 -7.28
C ALA A 234 12.93 42.78 -6.21
N ASP A 235 12.42 42.52 -5.00
CA ASP A 235 12.43 43.45 -3.87
C ASP A 235 13.85 43.73 -3.35
N LYS A 236 14.77 42.76 -3.45
CA LYS A 236 16.19 42.98 -3.16
C LYS A 236 16.92 43.78 -4.24
N THR A 237 16.47 43.69 -5.49
CA THR A 237 17.01 44.51 -6.61
C THR A 237 16.39 45.91 -6.67
N ALA A 238 15.26 46.15 -6.00
CA ALA A 238 14.73 47.50 -5.83
C ALA A 238 15.69 48.32 -4.93
N PRO A 239 16.11 49.53 -5.35
CA PRO A 239 17.03 50.33 -4.56
C PRO A 239 16.40 50.65 -3.20
N LYS A 240 17.08 50.28 -2.11
CA LYS A 240 16.70 50.64 -0.75
C LYS A 240 16.53 52.17 -0.68
N LYS A 241 15.31 52.67 -0.47
CA LYS A 241 15.08 54.04 -0.01
C LYS A 241 15.70 54.16 1.39
N GLY A 242 16.83 54.84 1.49
CA GLY A 242 17.45 55.20 2.77
C GLY A 242 18.96 54.99 2.82
N ILE A 243 19.70 55.71 1.98
CA ILE A 243 21.05 56.13 2.35
C ILE A 243 20.92 57.64 2.60
N PRO A 244 21.13 58.15 3.83
CA PRO A 244 21.28 59.58 4.03
C PRO A 244 22.53 60.03 3.28
N ASP A 245 22.38 61.02 2.41
CA ASP A 245 23.49 61.68 1.75
C ASP A 245 24.31 62.41 2.81
N TYR A 246 25.48 61.87 3.15
CA TYR A 246 26.46 62.53 3.99
C TYR A 246 27.49 63.19 3.07
N SER A 247 27.07 64.27 2.42
CA SER A 247 28.02 65.23 1.87
C SER A 247 28.62 66.01 3.03
N TYR A 248 29.93 65.85 3.22
CA TYR A 248 30.73 66.56 4.20
C TYR A 248 31.04 67.96 3.64
N SER A 249 30.42 69.00 4.20
CA SER A 249 30.77 70.40 3.93
C SER A 249 31.87 70.86 4.89
N GLU A 250 33.07 71.13 4.38
CA GLU A 250 34.28 71.55 5.09
C GLU A 250 34.26 73.01 5.61
N GLU A 251 33.10 73.58 5.95
CA GLU A 251 33.00 75.05 6.13
C GLU A 251 32.60 75.56 7.52
N ASP A 252 32.24 74.69 8.48
CA ASP A 252 31.91 75.14 9.86
C ASP A 252 32.91 74.64 10.91
N SER A 253 34.20 74.94 10.68
CA SER A 253 35.18 75.09 11.76
C SER A 253 35.83 76.47 11.67
N LEU A 254 35.23 77.43 12.39
CA LEU A 254 35.91 78.44 13.21
C LEU A 254 34.91 79.32 13.98
#